data_AF-A0A960A586-F1
#
_entry.id   AF-A0A960A586-F1
#
_cell.length_a   1.000
_cell.length_b   1.000
_cell.length_c   1.000
_cell.angle_alpha   90.00
_cell.angle_beta   90.00
_cell.angle_gamma   90.00
#
_symmetry.space_group_name_H-M   'P 1'
#
loop_
_entity.id
_entity.type
_entity.pdbx_description
1 polymer ?
#
loop_
_entity_poly.entity_id
_entity_poly.type
_entity_poly.pdbx_seq_one_letter_code
_entity_poly.pdbx_strand_id
1 'polypeptide(L)'
;AHALLREAGQPDIDALVAALTDGDARALAAAERVAEALGLALGGALNLLDVTTVNLGGHLGLLEPWLREPLSQALADRVLWAGYSDIEIAVISQAPLRA
;
A
#
# COMPACT_ATOMS: atom_id res chain seq x y z
N ALA A 1 3.23 -9.56 -4.15
CA ALA A 1 2.30 -9.73 -5.29
C ALA A 1 1.64 -11.10 -5.31
N HIS A 2 2.37 -12.21 -5.37
CA HIS A 2 1.75 -13.54 -5.53
C HIS A 2 0.72 -13.92 -4.44
N ALA A 3 0.98 -13.58 -3.17
CA ALA A 3 0.01 -13.80 -2.10
C ALA A 3 -1.30 -13.03 -2.30
N LEU A 4 -1.21 -11.75 -2.68
CA LEU A 4 -2.35 -10.89 -2.99
C LEU A 4 -3.17 -11.44 -4.17
N LEU A 5 -2.51 -11.86 -5.26
CA LEU A 5 -3.17 -12.43 -6.43
C LEU A 5 -4.00 -13.67 -6.06
N ARG A 6 -3.40 -14.59 -5.30
CA ARG A 6 -4.09 -15.79 -4.81
C ARG A 6 -5.29 -15.45 -3.93
N GLU A 7 -5.13 -14.43 -3.08
CA GLU A 7 -6.17 -13.99 -2.17
C GLU A 7 -7.35 -13.33 -2.91
N ALA A 8 -7.05 -12.45 -3.86
CA ALA A 8 -8.01 -11.82 -4.75
C ALA A 8 -8.64 -12.81 -5.76
N GLY A 9 -8.02 -13.97 -5.97
CA GLY A 9 -8.49 -14.96 -6.94
C GLY A 9 -8.16 -14.58 -8.39
N GLN A 10 -7.12 -13.77 -8.60
CA GLN A 10 -6.75 -13.22 -9.90
C GLN A 10 -5.45 -13.86 -10.41
N PRO A 11 -5.35 -14.13 -11.72
CA PRO A 11 -4.20 -14.83 -12.30
C PRO A 11 -2.93 -13.99 -12.34
N ASP A 12 -3.07 -12.67 -12.52
CA ASP A 12 -1.98 -11.71 -12.65
C ASP A 12 -2.42 -10.31 -12.22
N ILE A 13 -1.48 -9.36 -12.26
CA ILE A 13 -1.70 -7.99 -11.80
C ILE A 13 -2.68 -7.23 -12.70
N ASP A 14 -2.67 -7.46 -14.01
CA ASP A 14 -3.56 -6.77 -14.92
C ASP A 14 -5.01 -7.20 -14.70
N ALA A 15 -5.25 -8.50 -14.50
CA ALA A 15 -6.55 -9.04 -14.12
C ALA A 15 -7.01 -8.53 -12.74
N LEU A 16 -6.07 -8.37 -11.79
CA LEU A 16 -6.38 -7.75 -10.50
C LEU A 16 -6.79 -6.29 -10.64
N VAL A 17 -6.08 -5.50 -11.43
CA VAL A 17 -6.42 -4.09 -11.68
C VAL A 17 -7.79 -3.98 -12.34
N ALA A 18 -8.08 -4.84 -13.32
CA ALA A 18 -9.40 -4.88 -13.95
C ALA A 18 -10.51 -5.20 -12.93
N ALA A 19 -10.33 -6.24 -12.12
CA ALA A 19 -11.30 -6.62 -11.08
C ALA A 19 -11.53 -5.51 -10.04
N LEU A 20 -10.46 -4.83 -9.62
CA LEU A 20 -10.54 -3.70 -8.70
C LEU A 20 -11.26 -2.50 -9.32
N THR A 21 -11.06 -2.26 -10.61
CA THR A 21 -11.75 -1.20 -11.37
C THR A 21 -13.24 -1.50 -11.49
N ASP A 22 -13.60 -2.77 -11.69
CA ASP A 22 -14.99 -3.24 -11.76
C ASP A 22 -15.67 -3.33 -10.37
N GLY A 23 -14.95 -3.03 -9.30
CA GLY A 23 -15.47 -3.07 -7.93
C GLY A 23 -15.67 -4.49 -7.38
N ASP A 24 -14.91 -5.47 -7.87
CA ASP A 24 -14.96 -6.85 -7.37
C ASP A 24 -14.67 -6.88 -5.86
N ALA A 25 -15.65 -7.35 -5.08
CA ALA A 25 -15.60 -7.31 -3.63
C ALA A 25 -14.44 -8.13 -3.05
N ARG A 26 -14.05 -9.22 -3.71
CA ARG A 26 -12.94 -10.07 -3.25
C ARG A 26 -11.59 -9.39 -3.49
N ALA A 27 -11.44 -8.75 -4.64
CA ALA A 27 -10.26 -7.97 -4.98
C ALA A 27 -10.09 -6.77 -4.04
N LEU A 28 -11.17 -6.01 -3.79
CA LEU A 28 -11.18 -4.88 -2.85
C LEU A 28 -10.79 -5.32 -1.44
N ALA A 29 -11.41 -6.37 -0.92
CA ALA A 29 -11.08 -6.89 0.42
C ALA A 29 -9.63 -7.42 0.51
N ALA A 30 -9.06 -7.92 -0.59
CA ALA A 30 -7.67 -8.33 -0.63
C ALA A 30 -6.70 -7.14 -0.64
N ALA A 31 -7.05 -6.06 -1.34
CA ALA A 31 -6.30 -4.81 -1.31
C ALA A 31 -6.29 -4.17 0.09
N GLU A 32 -7.44 -4.14 0.76
CA GLU A 32 -7.57 -3.67 2.16
C GLU A 32 -6.65 -4.47 3.10
N ARG A 33 -6.70 -5.80 3.05
CA ARG A 33 -5.84 -6.64 3.90
C ARG A 33 -4.36 -6.46 3.61
N VAL A 34 -3.99 -6.21 2.35
CA VAL A 34 -2.61 -5.85 2.01
C VAL A 34 -2.22 -4.50 2.59
N ALA A 35 -3.09 -3.50 2.52
CA ALA A 35 -2.84 -2.18 3.10
C ALA A 35 -2.68 -2.25 4.63
N GLU A 36 -3.49 -3.04 5.32
CA GLU A 36 -3.34 -3.30 6.77
C GLU A 36 -2.00 -3.94 7.11
N ALA A 37 -1.61 -4.98 6.36
CA ALA A 37 -0.34 -5.68 6.56
C ALA A 37 0.86 -4.75 6.28
N LEU A 38 0.76 -3.89 5.27
CA LEU A 38 1.75 -2.85 4.98
C LEU A 38 1.82 -1.84 6.13
N GLY A 39 0.69 -1.36 6.63
CA GLY A 39 0.65 -0.42 7.76
C GLY A 39 1.30 -1.00 9.02
N LEU A 40 1.09 -2.29 9.30
CA LEU A 40 1.76 -3.00 10.39
C LEU A 40 3.29 -3.01 10.22
N ALA A 41 3.77 -3.35 9.03
CA ALA A 41 5.20 -3.42 8.76
C ALA A 41 5.86 -2.03 8.72
N LEU A 42 5.22 -1.06 8.07
CA LEU A 42 5.74 0.29 7.85
C LEU A 42 5.67 1.15 9.11
N GLY A 43 4.67 0.98 9.97
CA GLY A 43 4.54 1.76 11.21
C GLY A 43 5.78 1.65 12.10
N GLY A 44 6.35 0.45 12.23
CA GLY A 44 7.62 0.25 12.93
C GLY A 44 8.77 1.01 12.29
N ALA A 45 8.89 0.98 10.95
CA ALA A 45 9.95 1.67 10.23
C ALA A 45 9.84 3.20 10.35
N LEU A 46 8.64 3.76 10.18
CA LEU A 46 8.39 5.21 10.30
C LEU A 46 8.70 5.72 11.70
N ASN A 47 8.34 4.97 12.74
CA ASN A 47 8.65 5.33 14.12
C ASN A 47 10.15 5.24 14.44
N LEU A 48 10.84 4.20 13.96
CA LEU A 48 12.25 3.97 14.31
C LEU A 48 13.22 4.83 13.51
N LEU A 49 12.89 5.11 12.24
CA LEU A 49 13.75 5.83 11.33
C LEU A 49 13.43 7.32 11.24
N ASP A 50 12.31 7.75 11.82
CA ASP A 50 11.83 9.14 11.80
C ASP A 50 11.75 9.71 10.37
N VAL A 51 11.11 8.95 9.49
CA VAL A 51 10.88 9.34 8.08
C VAL A 51 9.40 9.52 7.83
N THR A 52 9.03 10.47 6.96
CA THR A 52 7.63 10.87 6.77
C THR A 52 7.00 10.40 5.45
N THR A 53 7.80 9.80 4.55
CA THR A 53 7.35 9.44 3.20
C THR A 53 7.42 7.94 2.95
N VAL A 54 6.34 7.37 2.44
CA VAL A 54 6.24 6.01 1.93
C VAL A 54 6.14 6.05 0.41
N ASN A 55 7.16 5.50 -0.25
CA ASN A 55 7.18 5.39 -1.71
C ASN A 55 6.72 3.99 -2.17
N LEU A 56 5.57 3.92 -2.84
CA LEU A 56 5.05 2.72 -3.46
C LEU A 56 5.62 2.56 -4.87
N GLY A 57 6.40 1.49 -5.07
CA GLY A 57 7.01 1.15 -6.35
C GLY A 57 6.48 -0.15 -6.96
N GLY A 58 6.80 -0.37 -8.24
CA GLY A 58 6.44 -1.59 -8.96
C GLY A 58 4.93 -1.85 -8.95
N HIS A 59 4.53 -3.11 -8.70
CA HIS A 59 3.11 -3.49 -8.66
C HIS A 59 2.31 -2.76 -7.58
N LEU A 60 2.92 -2.34 -6.46
CA LEU A 60 2.20 -1.58 -5.43
C LEU A 60 1.88 -0.15 -5.90
N GLY A 61 2.73 0.43 -6.74
CA GLY A 61 2.45 1.73 -7.36
C GLY A 61 1.24 1.68 -8.29
N LEU A 62 1.03 0.56 -9.00
CA LEU A 62 -0.16 0.35 -9.84
C LEU A 62 -1.45 0.21 -9.02
N LEU A 63 -1.33 -0.34 -7.80
CA LEU A 63 -2.47 -0.59 -6.91
C LEU A 63 -2.76 0.59 -5.97
N GLU A 64 -1.98 1.66 -6.06
CA GLU A 64 -2.05 2.80 -5.15
C GLU A 64 -3.47 3.40 -4.99
N PRO A 65 -4.32 3.52 -6.03
CA PRO A 65 -5.67 4.08 -5.88
C PRO A 65 -6.54 3.31 -4.89
N TRP A 66 -6.30 2.00 -4.73
CA TRP A 66 -7.03 1.12 -3.80
C TRP A 66 -6.29 0.94 -2.47
N LEU A 67 -5.01 1.28 -2.40
CA LEU A 67 -4.20 1.15 -1.19
C LEU A 67 -4.10 2.44 -0.38
N ARG A 68 -4.19 3.62 -1.02
CA ARG A 68 -3.93 4.91 -0.37
C ARG A 68 -4.74 5.09 0.90
N GLU A 69 -6.05 4.94 0.81
CA GLU A 69 -6.94 5.19 1.95
C GLU A 69 -6.76 4.17 3.08
N PRO A 70 -6.87 2.84 2.85
CA PRO A 70 -6.69 1.87 3.93
C PRO A 70 -5.27 1.87 4.51
N LEU A 71 -4.24 2.20 3.70
CA LEU A 71 -2.87 2.34 4.20
C LEU A 71 -2.73 3.59 5.06
N SER A 72 -3.30 4.72 4.66
CA SER A 72 -3.29 5.96 5.46
C SER A 72 -3.92 5.73 6.83
N GLN A 73 -5.07 5.04 6.87
CA GLN A 73 -5.74 4.67 8.12
C GLN A 73 -4.87 3.75 8.98
N ALA A 74 -4.33 2.69 8.37
CA ALA A 74 -3.48 1.75 9.09
C ALA A 74 -2.22 2.41 9.68
N LEU A 75 -1.67 3.42 9.01
CA LEU A 75 -0.52 4.20 9.47
C LEU A 75 -0.91 5.22 10.55
N ALA A 76 -2.05 5.89 10.41
CA ALA A 76 -2.56 6.81 11.43
C ALA A 76 -2.72 6.12 12.80
N ASP A 77 -3.13 4.85 12.81
CA ASP A 77 -3.28 4.06 14.03
C ASP A 77 -1.95 3.60 14.67
N ARG A 78 -0.86 3.59 13.90
CA ARG A 78 0.40 2.88 14.29
C ARG A 78 1.62 3.77 14.39
N VAL A 79 1.60 4.96 13.79
CA VAL A 79 2.70 5.91 13.81
C VAL A 79 2.48 6.91 14.94
N LEU A 80 3.43 6.97 15.87
CA LEU A 80 3.32 7.73 17.12
C LEU A 80 3.09 9.23 16.88
N TRP A 81 3.65 9.76 15.80
CA TRP A 81 3.63 11.18 15.46
C TRP A 81 2.56 11.55 14.42
N ALA A 82 1.74 10.61 13.93
CA ALA A 82 0.78 10.85 12.85
C ALA A 82 -0.27 11.95 13.14
N GLY A 83 -0.56 12.23 14.41
CA GLY A 83 -1.43 13.34 14.81
C GLY A 83 -0.78 14.73 14.76
N TYR A 84 0.53 14.80 14.51
CA TYR A 84 1.32 16.03 14.55
C TYR A 84 1.98 16.38 13.21
N SER A 85 2.16 15.40 12.32
CA SER A 85 2.72 15.59 10.98
C SER A 85 2.08 14.59 10.02
N ASP A 86 1.91 15.03 8.77
CA ASP A 86 1.38 14.19 7.71
C ASP A 86 2.37 13.09 7.30
N ILE A 87 1.83 11.93 6.96
CA ILE A 87 2.56 10.82 6.34
C ILE A 87 2.25 10.85 4.84
N GLU A 88 3.27 11.09 4.02
CA GLU A 88 3.09 11.18 2.57
C GLU A 88 3.18 9.80 1.93
N ILE A 89 2.13 9.39 1.22
CA ILE A 89 2.15 8.20 0.36
C ILE A 89 2.30 8.66 -1.09
N ALA A 90 3.43 8.32 -1.71
CA ALA A 90 3.78 8.67 -3.08
C ALA A 90 4.03 7.43 -3.94
N VAL A 91 3.83 7.55 -5.25
CA VAL A 91 4.17 6.50 -6.22
C VAL A 91 5.47 6.86 -6.89
N ILE A 92 6.39 5.88 -6.99
CA ILE A 92 7.63 6.05 -7.74
C ILE A 92 7.67 5.09 -8.94
N SER A 93 7.84 5.65 -10.13
CA SER A 93 7.97 4.92 -11.40
C SER A 93 9.43 4.56 -11.73
N GLN A 94 10.39 5.17 -11.03
CA GLN A 94 11.82 4.87 -11.10
C GLN A 94 12.38 4.91 -9.68
N ALA A 95 13.00 3.83 -9.20
CA ALA A 95 13.80 3.93 -7.98
C ALA A 95 14.98 4.87 -8.27
N PRO A 96 15.31 5.84 -7.39
CA PRO A 96 16.52 6.63 -7.58
C PRO A 96 17.70 5.64 -7.66
N LEU A 97 18.44 5.70 -8.77
CA LEU A 97 19.69 4.97 -8.90
C LEU A 97 20.55 5.37 -7.70
N ARG A 98 20.80 4.43 -6.78
CA ARG A 98 21.81 4.65 -5.76
C ARG A 98 23.16 4.67 -6.48
N ALA A 99 23.79 5.84 -6.50
CA ALA A 99 25.19 5.99 -6.87
C ALA A 99 26.10 5.28 -5.86
#